data_AF-A0A8J2BRX0-F1
#
_entry.id   AF-A0A8J2BRX0-F1
#
_cell.length_a   1.000
_cell.length_b   1.000
_cell.length_c   1.000
_cell.angle_alpha   90.00
_cell.angle_beta   90.00
_cell.angle_gamma   90.00
#
_symmetry.space_group_name_H-M   'P 1'
#
loop_
_entity.id
_entity.type
_entity.pdbx_description
1 polymer ?
#
loop_
_entity_poly.entity_id
_entity_poly.type
_entity_poly.pdbx_seq_one_letter_code
_entity_poly.pdbx_strand_id
1 'polypeptide(L)' 'MAWASGRKAKLRLATIDACTASVRCHAMDKATTGLAKTWRRIGIEDRNVQGIVRKHCLSRSILDGALSEFGRPLSYKGQL' A
#
# COMPACT_ATOMS: atom_id res chain seq x y z
N MET A 1 21.06 -21.40 -25.64
CA MET A 1 19.95 -20.71 -26.33
C MET A 1 18.80 -20.44 -25.35
N ALA A 2 18.80 -19.32 -24.62
CA ALA A 2 17.73 -19.01 -23.66
C ALA A 2 17.45 -17.48 -23.57
N TRP A 3 17.11 -16.84 -24.69
CA TRP A 3 16.80 -15.40 -24.72
C TRP A 3 15.42 -15.09 -25.33
N ALA A 4 14.59 -16.10 -25.64
CA ALA A 4 13.25 -15.93 -26.20
C ALA A 4 12.12 -15.77 -25.15
N SER A 5 12.44 -15.87 -23.86
CA SER A 5 11.47 -15.96 -22.75
C SER A 5 11.26 -14.65 -21.96
N GLY A 6 12.09 -13.62 -22.19
CA GLY A 6 12.05 -12.39 -21.38
C GLY A 6 10.78 -11.54 -21.53
N ARG A 7 10.19 -11.50 -22.74
CA ARG A 7 8.96 -10.71 -22.99
C ARG A 7 7.74 -11.28 -22.27
N LYS A 8 7.58 -12.60 -22.31
CA LYS A 8 6.52 -13.32 -21.58
C LYS A 8 6.70 -13.20 -20.05
N ALA A 9 7.94 -13.28 -19.56
CA ALA A 9 8.23 -13.10 -18.13
C ALA A 9 7.89 -11.68 -17.65
N LYS A 10 8.25 -10.63 -18.41
CA LYS A 10 7.91 -9.24 -18.10
C LYS A 10 6.39 -9.00 -18.03
N LEU A 11 5.62 -9.55 -18.97
CA LEU A 11 4.16 -9.42 -18.97
C LEU A 11 3.52 -10.09 -17.75
N ARG A 12 4.01 -11.27 -17.36
CA ARG A 12 3.54 -11.96 -16.14
C ARG A 12 3.85 -11.15 -14.88
N LEU A 13 5.06 -10.60 -14.78
CA LEU A 13 5.45 -9.74 -13.65
C LEU A 13 4.53 -8.51 -13.56
N ALA A 14 4.34 -7.79 -14.66
CA ALA A 14 3.45 -6.62 -14.70
C ALA A 14 2.00 -6.97 -14.30
N THR A 15 1.52 -8.15 -14.66
CA THR A 15 0.18 -8.62 -14.27
C THR A 15 0.07 -8.85 -12.77
N ILE A 16 1.09 -9.50 -12.17
CA ILE A 16 1.15 -9.73 -10.72
C ILE A 16 1.28 -8.40 -9.96
N ASP A 17 2.11 -7.48 -10.45
CA ASP A 17 2.28 -6.16 -9.85
C ASP A 17 0.98 -5.35 -9.90
N ALA A 18 0.26 -5.39 -11.02
CA ALA A 18 -1.05 -4.75 -11.17
C ALA A 18 -2.11 -5.36 -10.23
N CYS A 19 -2.15 -6.69 -10.13
CA CYS A 19 -3.04 -7.37 -9.18
C CYS A 19 -2.72 -6.98 -7.74
N THR A 20 -1.43 -7.00 -7.37
CA THR A 20 -0.98 -6.62 -6.03
C THR A 20 -1.32 -5.16 -5.72
N ALA A 21 -1.12 -4.24 -6.67
CA ALA A 21 -1.52 -2.85 -6.53
C ALA A 21 -3.04 -2.69 -6.33
N SER A 22 -3.85 -3.42 -7.10
CA SER A 22 -5.32 -3.40 -6.97
C SER A 22 -5.78 -3.88 -5.59
N VAL A 23 -5.23 -5.01 -5.10
CA VAL A 23 -5.52 -5.54 -3.76
C VAL A 23 -5.13 -4.55 -2.68
N ARG A 24 -3.92 -3.95 -2.77
CA ARG A 24 -3.46 -2.93 -1.81
C ARG A 24 -4.40 -1.71 -1.78
N CYS A 25 -4.77 -1.18 -2.95
CA CYS A 25 -5.70 -0.05 -3.05
C CYS A 25 -7.07 -0.39 -2.44
N HIS A 26 -7.63 -1.57 -2.74
CA HIS A 26 -8.92 -1.99 -2.20
C HIS A 26 -8.89 -2.18 -0.67
N ALA A 27 -7.82 -2.77 -0.13
CA ALA A 27 -7.64 -2.94 1.30
C ALA A 27 -7.53 -1.57 2.02
N MET A 28 -6.76 -0.64 1.45
CA MET A 28 -6.63 0.73 1.97
C MET A 28 -7.96 1.47 1.94
N ASP A 29 -8.73 1.34 0.86
CA ASP A 29 -10.04 1.97 0.74
C ASP A 29 -10.99 1.50 1.84
N LYS A 30 -11.10 0.17 2.04
CA LYS A 30 -11.93 -0.41 3.10
C LYS A 30 -11.47 0.00 4.50
N ALA A 31 -10.17 -0.03 4.77
CA ALA A 31 -9.62 0.34 6.08
C ALA A 31 -9.94 1.81 6.40
N THR A 32 -9.69 2.71 5.46
CA THR A 32 -9.88 4.16 5.66
C THR A 32 -11.36 4.53 5.74
N THR A 33 -12.22 3.92 4.92
CA THR A 33 -13.68 4.10 4.99
C THR A 33 -14.23 3.58 6.33
N GLY A 34 -13.76 2.42 6.80
CA GLY A 34 -14.14 1.88 8.10
C GLY A 34 -13.76 2.83 9.24
N LEU A 35 -12.51 3.30 9.26
CA LEU A 35 -12.02 4.24 10.27
C LEU A 35 -12.82 5.56 10.27
N ALA A 36 -13.01 6.18 9.11
CA ALA A 36 -13.73 7.44 8.99
C ALA A 36 -15.19 7.34 9.46
N LYS A 37 -15.86 6.21 9.21
CA LYS A 37 -17.25 5.99 9.64
C LYS A 37 -17.39 5.68 11.13
N THR A 38 -16.40 5.03 11.73
CA THR A 38 -16.47 4.58 13.13
C THR A 38 -15.99 5.64 14.12
N TRP A 39 -14.98 6.42 13.76
CA TRP A 39 -14.28 7.30 14.69
C TRP A 39 -14.39 8.78 14.29
N ARG A 40 -14.83 9.62 15.24
CA ARG A 40 -14.95 11.07 15.04
C ARG A 40 -13.60 11.82 15.06
N ARG A 41 -12.59 11.25 15.70
CA ARG A 41 -11.23 11.81 15.77
C ARG A 41 -10.23 10.69 15.48
N ILE A 42 -9.37 10.91 14.51
CA ILE A 42 -8.34 9.96 14.07
C ILE A 42 -7.00 10.68 14.15
N GLY A 43 -6.07 10.14 14.94
CA GLY A 43 -4.67 10.58 14.96
C GLY A 43 -3.85 9.74 13.99
N ILE A 44 -2.99 10.39 13.20
CA ILE A 44 -2.06 9.71 12.29
C ILE A 44 -0.65 10.01 12.78
N GLU A 45 0.10 8.97 13.14
CA GLU A 45 1.49 9.10 13.54
C GLU A 45 2.41 9.05 12.32
N ASP A 46 3.23 10.08 12.13
CA ASP A 46 4.34 10.04 11.17
C ASP A 46 5.52 9.26 11.78
N ARG A 47 5.41 7.93 11.75
CA ARG A 47 6.46 7.06 12.28
C ARG A 47 7.49 6.82 11.17
N ASN A 48 8.60 7.56 11.15
CA ASN A 48 9.76 7.47 10.21
C ASN A 48 9.82 6.17 9.39
N VAL A 49 8.96 6.09 8.36
CA VAL A 49 8.70 4.84 7.63
C VAL A 49 9.98 4.43 6.89
N GLN A 50 10.72 5.43 6.40
CA GLN A 50 12.01 5.27 5.76
C GLN A 50 13.04 4.60 6.68
N GLY A 51 13.07 4.99 7.96
CA GLY A 51 13.94 4.38 8.97
C GLY A 51 13.61 2.92 9.25
N ILE A 52 12.32 2.55 9.25
CA ILE A 52 11.90 1.16 9.50
C ILE A 52 12.15 0.27 8.27
N VAL A 53 11.91 0.78 7.06
CA VAL A 53 12.22 0.08 5.81
C VAL A 53 13.71 -0.24 5.70
N ARG A 54 14.59 0.64 6.17
CA ARG A 54 16.04 0.41 6.22
C ARG A 54 16.47 -0.73 7.16
N LYS A 55 15.66 -1.12 8.15
CA LYS A 55 15.97 -2.20 9.10
C LYS A 55 15.55 -3.60 8.64
N HIS A 56 15.15 -3.77 7.37
CA HIS A 56 14.83 -5.00 6.63
C HIS A 56 13.75 -5.94 7.21
N CYS A 57 13.73 -6.21 8.52
CA CYS A 57 12.84 -7.20 9.15
C CYS A 57 11.34 -6.88 9.01
N LEU A 58 10.99 -5.60 8.89
CA LEU A 58 9.60 -5.14 8.73
C LEU A 58 9.35 -4.43 7.39
N SER A 59 10.37 -4.35 6.54
CA SER A 59 10.35 -3.56 5.31
C SER A 59 9.22 -3.99 4.38
N ARG A 60 9.08 -5.29 4.13
CA ARG A 60 8.08 -5.84 3.21
C ARG A 60 6.65 -5.54 3.65
N SER A 61 6.31 -5.86 4.90
CA SER A 61 4.96 -5.64 5.44
C SER A 61 4.59 -4.15 5.48
N ILE A 62 5.56 -3.28 5.77
CA ILE A 62 5.34 -1.82 5.79
C ILE A 62 5.13 -1.26 4.39
N LEU A 63 5.94 -1.70 3.41
CA LEU A 63 5.80 -1.30 2.01
C LEU A 63 4.50 -1.84 1.40
N ASP A 64 4.13 -3.09 1.73
CA ASP A 64 2.87 -3.69 1.28
C ASP A 64 1.64 -2.96 1.84
N GLY A 65 1.72 -2.44 3.06
CA GLY A 65 0.65 -1.66 3.69
C GLY A 65 0.53 -0.21 3.18
N ALA A 66 1.50 0.29 2.41
CA ALA A 66 1.55 1.67 1.92
C ALA A 66 1.25 2.71 3.02
N LEU A 67 1.84 2.50 4.20
CA LEU A 67 1.55 3.28 5.42
C LEU A 67 1.83 4.78 5.27
N SER A 68 2.71 5.18 4.35
CA SER A 68 2.97 6.59 4.03
C SER A 68 1.79 7.29 3.36
N GLU A 69 0.94 6.54 2.64
CA GLU A 69 -0.19 7.08 1.88
C GLU A 69 -1.48 7.13 2.69
N PHE A 70 -1.55 6.50 3.87
CA PHE A 70 -2.77 6.37 4.68
C PHE A 70 -3.42 7.72 5.06
N GLY A 71 -2.60 8.76 5.24
CA GLY A 71 -3.10 10.09 5.62
C GLY A 71 -3.89 10.80 4.53
N ARG A 72 -3.50 10.65 3.27
CA ARG A 72 -4.15 11.31 2.14
C ARG A 72 -5.65 10.94 2.02
N PRO A 73 -6.05 9.65 2.02
CA PRO A 73 -7.45 9.28 1.96
C PRO A 73 -8.25 9.58 3.22
N LEU A 74 -7.65 9.46 4.40
CA LEU A 74 -8.33 9.80 5.65
C LEU A 74 -8.68 11.29 5.73
N SER A 75 -7.81 12.16 5.20
CA SER A 75 -8.06 13.60 5.21
C SER A 75 -9.31 13.99 4.42
N TYR A 76 -9.61 13.35 3.29
CA TYR A 76 -10.82 13.66 2.53
C TYR A 76 -12.03 12.87 3.04
N LYS A 77 -11.86 11.58 3.41
CA LYS A 77 -12.98 10.75 3.87
C LYS A 77 -13.50 11.15 5.25
N GLY A 78 -12.63 11.70 6.10
CA GLY A 78 -13.05 12.22 7.41
C GLY A 78 -13.82 13.54 7.34
N GLN A 79 -13.91 14.16 6.15
CA GLN A 79 -14.73 15.35 5.89
C GLN A 79 -16.11 15.00 5.29
N LEU A 80 -16.31 13.73 4.89
CA LEU A 80 -17.59 13.19 4.42
C LEU A 80 -18.47 12.77 5.60
#